data_AF-A0A9E3CYR7-F1
#
_entry.id   AF-A0A9E3CYR7-F1
#
_cell.length_a   1.000
_cell.length_b   1.000
_cell.length_c   1.000
_cell.angle_alpha   90.00
_cell.angle_beta   90.00
_cell.angle_gamma   90.00
#
_symmetry.space_group_name_H-M   'P 1'
#
loop_
_entity.id
_entity.type
_entity.pdbx_description
1 polymer ?
#
loop_
_entity_poly.entity_id
_entity_poly.type
_entity_poly.pdbx_seq_one_letter_code
_entity_poly.pdbx_strand_id
1 'polypeptide(L)'
;MGCKVTVLRAQRHGEFLAAQRQDPVTRKVFKAGDRVTLCAACLLPFLEDSWCGAGGAHCEQPATVGLEAFETATPADKGVGDPGDGDAVGSPEARPDAEAPDSVLRLRPVPCKLQEVPVKLRG
;
A
#
# COMPACT_ATOMS: atom_id res chain seq x y z
N MET A 1 23.33 9.55 8.16
CA MET A 1 21.87 9.68 8.04
C MET A 1 21.28 8.30 8.25
N GLY A 2 20.39 8.13 9.23
CA GLY A 2 19.80 6.83 9.54
C GLY A 2 18.58 6.54 8.67
N CYS A 3 18.49 5.32 8.14
CA CYS A 3 17.27 4.79 7.55
C CYS A 3 16.24 4.52 8.67
N LYS A 4 15.03 5.06 8.55
CA LYS A 4 13.93 4.84 9.50
C LYS A 4 13.19 3.56 9.11
N VAL A 5 13.57 2.47 9.77
CA VAL A 5 12.99 1.14 9.55
C VAL A 5 11.86 0.89 10.53
N THR A 6 10.72 0.41 10.03
CA THR A 6 9.56 -0.01 10.82
C THR A 6 9.35 -1.51 10.67
N VAL A 7 9.21 -2.22 11.80
CA VAL A 7 8.83 -3.64 11.78
C VAL A 7 7.32 -3.75 11.64
N LEU A 8 6.84 -4.50 10.65
CA LEU A 8 5.42 -4.72 10.46
C LEU A 8 4.84 -5.58 11.58
N ARG A 9 3.80 -5.09 12.26
CA ARG A 9 3.11 -5.83 13.32
C ARG A 9 1.65 -5.98 12.93
N ALA A 10 1.14 -7.21 12.92
CA ALA A 10 -0.25 -7.50 12.56
C ALA A 10 -1.27 -6.69 13.38
N GLN A 11 -0.98 -6.47 14.66
CA GLN A 11 -1.85 -5.74 15.59
C GLN A 11 -1.88 -4.21 15.38
N ARG A 12 -0.85 -3.65 14.72
CA ARG A 12 -0.75 -2.20 14.51
C ARG A 12 -0.94 -1.81 13.06
N HIS A 13 -0.33 -2.55 12.14
CA HIS A 13 -0.27 -2.20 10.72
C HIS A 13 -1.22 -3.08 9.90
N GLY A 14 -2.42 -3.35 10.43
CA GLY A 14 -3.41 -4.24 9.82
C GLY A 14 -3.85 -3.75 8.44
N GLU A 15 -4.14 -2.45 8.30
CA GLU A 15 -4.54 -1.84 7.02
C GLU A 15 -3.44 -1.95 5.95
N PHE A 16 -2.19 -1.70 6.34
CA PHE A 16 -1.04 -1.85 5.44
C PHE A 16 -0.88 -3.29 4.96
N LEU A 17 -1.02 -4.26 5.86
CA LEU A 17 -0.93 -5.69 5.53
C LEU A 17 -2.12 -6.17 4.69
N ALA A 18 -3.33 -5.68 4.97
CA ALA A 18 -4.54 -5.99 4.23
C ALA A 18 -4.50 -5.47 2.78
N ALA A 19 -3.78 -4.37 2.54
CA ALA A 19 -3.57 -3.83 1.20
C ALA A 19 -2.68 -4.71 0.29
N GLN A 20 -2.06 -5.77 0.82
CA GLN A 20 -1.24 -6.74 0.07
C GLN A 20 -0.21 -6.09 -0.87
N ARG A 21 0.37 -4.97 -0.42
CA ARG A 21 1.39 -4.24 -1.19
C ARG A 21 2.63 -5.09 -1.41
N GLN A 22 3.34 -4.79 -2.49
CA GLN A 22 4.56 -5.51 -2.86
C GLN A 22 5.76 -4.58 -2.85
N ASP A 23 6.90 -5.14 -2.45
CA ASP A 23 8.20 -4.50 -2.59
C ASP A 23 8.50 -4.25 -4.08
N PRO A 24 8.83 -3.01 -4.48
CA PRO A 24 9.04 -2.66 -5.90
C PRO A 24 10.21 -3.41 -6.56
N VAL A 25 11.19 -3.82 -5.77
CA VAL A 25 12.43 -4.45 -6.25
C VAL A 25 12.25 -5.96 -6.36
N THR A 26 11.82 -6.61 -5.28
CA THR A 26 11.73 -8.07 -5.16
C THR A 26 10.36 -8.63 -5.54
N ARG A 27 9.34 -7.78 -5.67
CA ARG A 27 7.93 -8.14 -5.90
C ARG A 27 7.33 -9.01 -4.79
N LYS A 28 7.99 -9.10 -3.63
CA LYS A 28 7.48 -9.83 -2.46
C LYS A 28 6.37 -9.03 -1.79
N VAL A 29 5.28 -9.70 -1.44
CA VAL A 29 4.20 -9.11 -0.63
C VAL A 29 4.71 -8.92 0.80
N PHE A 30 4.44 -7.74 1.37
CA PHE A 30 4.80 -7.45 2.76
C PHE A 30 3.99 -8.27 3.76
N LYS A 31 4.65 -8.78 4.80
CA LYS A 31 4.07 -9.61 5.84
C LYS A 31 4.44 -9.10 7.23
N ALA A 32 3.66 -9.50 8.23
CA ALA A 32 4.00 -9.20 9.62
C ALA A 32 5.38 -9.80 9.96
N GLY A 33 6.21 -9.02 10.65
CA GLY A 33 7.60 -9.32 10.95
C GLY A 33 8.60 -8.68 9.97
N ASP A 34 8.16 -8.28 8.77
CA ASP A 34 9.06 -7.66 7.80
C ASP A 34 9.54 -6.29 8.27
N ARG A 35 10.80 -5.99 7.96
CA ARG A 35 11.42 -4.68 8.18
C ARG A 35 11.22 -3.84 6.93
N VAL A 36 10.42 -2.78 7.06
CA VAL A 36 9.99 -1.93 5.94
C VAL A 36 10.41 -0.49 6.18
N THR A 37 10.84 0.17 5.13
CA THR A 37 11.18 1.60 5.10
C THR A 37 10.39 2.28 3.98
N LEU A 38 10.06 3.55 4.13
CA LEU A 38 9.35 4.31 3.10
C LEU A 38 10.25 5.40 2.55
N CYS A 39 10.22 5.59 1.24
CA CYS A 39 10.87 6.74 0.61
C CYS A 39 10.19 8.04 1.11
N ALA A 40 10.98 8.99 1.62
CA ALA A 40 10.42 10.26 2.10
C ALA A 40 9.75 11.10 1.00
N ALA A 41 10.18 10.93 -0.26
CA ALA A 41 9.66 11.70 -1.39
C ALA A 41 8.33 11.16 -1.95
N CYS A 42 8.18 9.84 -2.07
CA CYS A 42 7.03 9.22 -2.74
C CYS A 42 6.20 8.28 -1.85
N LEU A 43 6.61 8.09 -0.58
CA LEU A 43 5.95 7.22 0.41
C LEU A 43 5.81 5.74 -0.04
N LEU A 44 6.59 5.34 -1.04
CA LEU A 44 6.58 3.95 -1.53
C LEU A 44 7.31 3.07 -0.50
N PRO A 45 6.72 1.93 -0.08
CA PRO A 45 7.33 1.02 0.87
C PRO A 45 8.36 0.11 0.20
N PHE A 46 9.46 -0.15 0.90
CA PHE A 46 10.53 -1.05 0.50
C PHE A 46 10.89 -1.95 1.67
N LEU A 47 11.24 -3.21 1.39
CA LEU A 47 11.94 -4.03 2.37
C LEU A 47 13.30 -3.39 2.68
N GLU A 48 13.75 -3.48 3.93
CA GLU A 48 15.05 -2.95 4.33
C GLU A 48 16.20 -3.51 3.47
N ASP A 49 16.18 -4.82 3.20
CA ASP A 49 17.17 -5.47 2.35
C ASP A 49 17.11 -4.95 0.90
N SER A 50 15.89 -4.73 0.38
CA SER A 50 15.69 -4.16 -0.96
C SER A 50 16.19 -2.72 -1.05
N TRP A 51 15.93 -1.90 -0.02
CA TRP A 51 16.41 -0.53 0.06
C TRP A 51 17.95 -0.49 0.10
N CYS A 52 18.56 -1.29 0.95
CA CYS A 52 20.01 -1.39 1.05
C CYS A 52 20.62 -1.93 -0.26
N GLY A 53 20.00 -2.94 -0.87
CA GLY A 53 20.41 -3.51 -2.15
C GLY A 53 20.31 -2.52 -3.32
N ALA A 54 19.39 -1.57 -3.26
CA ALA A 54 19.26 -0.47 -4.22
C ALA A 54 20.24 0.69 -3.97
N GLY A 55 21.21 0.53 -3.06
CA GLY A 55 22.18 1.58 -2.70
C GLY A 55 21.67 2.57 -1.66
N GLY A 56 20.54 2.29 -1.01
CA GLY A 56 20.01 3.10 0.08
C GLY A 56 19.39 4.42 -0.35
N ALA A 57 18.92 4.53 -1.60
CA ALA A 57 18.30 5.73 -2.13
C ALA A 57 17.17 5.41 -3.12
N HIS A 58 16.19 6.31 -3.19
CA HIS A 58 15.11 6.30 -4.17
C HIS A 58 14.64 7.74 -4.41
N CYS A 59 14.15 8.06 -5.62
CA CYS A 59 13.86 9.46 -6.01
C CYS A 59 15.06 10.39 -5.80
N GLU A 60 16.27 9.91 -6.13
CA GLU A 60 17.52 10.69 -6.03
C GLU A 60 17.87 11.15 -4.61
N GLN A 61 17.28 10.53 -3.57
CA GLN A 61 17.47 10.92 -2.19
C GLN A 61 17.51 9.72 -1.22
N PRO A 62 18.31 9.77 -0.14
CA PRO A 62 18.47 8.65 0.81
C PRO A 62 17.58 8.74 2.07
N ALA A 63 16.81 9.81 2.22
CA ALA A 63 15.91 10.02 3.33
C ALA A 63 14.68 9.12 3.26
N THR A 64 14.29 8.65 4.44
CA THR A 64 13.24 7.68 4.65
C THR A 64 12.33 8.12 5.79
N VAL A 65 11.07 7.73 5.71
CA VAL A 65 10.09 7.91 6.80
C VAL A 65 9.58 6.56 7.27
N GLY A 66 9.04 6.52 8.48
CA GLY A 66 8.42 5.30 9.01
C GLY A 66 6.99 5.14 8.52
N LEU A 67 6.41 3.98 8.80
CA LEU A 67 5.07 3.63 8.35
C LEU A 67 3.97 4.53 8.96
N GLU A 68 4.27 5.26 10.04
CA GLU A 68 3.35 6.21 10.66
C GLU A 68 2.91 7.33 9.69
N ALA A 69 3.74 7.66 8.69
CA ALA A 69 3.43 8.62 7.64
C ALA A 69 2.34 8.12 6.68
N PHE A 70 2.09 6.80 6.64
CA PHE A 70 1.04 6.19 5.84
C PHE A 70 -0.32 6.25 6.55
N GLU A 71 -0.34 6.06 7.88
CA GLU A 71 -1.55 6.01 8.70
C GLU A 71 -2.19 7.41 8.88
N THR A 72 -1.42 8.49 8.72
CA THR A 72 -1.95 9.86 8.85
C THR A 72 -2.80 10.31 7.66
N ALA A 73 -2.87 9.52 6.58
CA ALA A 73 -3.60 9.87 5.36
C ALA A 73 -5.08 9.45 5.37
N THR A 74 -5.56 8.74 6.40
CA THR A 74 -6.97 8.33 6.51
C THR A 74 -7.73 9.33 7.39
N PRO A 75 -8.71 10.09 6.88
CA PRO A 75 -9.59 10.89 7.73
C PRO A 75 -10.45 9.95 8.58
N ALA A 76 -10.29 10.02 9.89
CA ALA A 76 -11.25 9.47 10.83
C ALA A 76 -12.58 10.22 10.67
N ASP A 77 -13.49 9.71 9.84
CA ASP A 77 -14.88 10.16 9.83
C ASP A 77 -15.72 9.33 10.80
N LYS A 78 -16.61 10.04 11.48
CA LYS A 78 -17.11 9.78 12.82
C LYS A 78 -18.19 8.69 12.87
N GLY A 79 -18.22 7.98 14.00
CA GLY A 79 -19.45 7.32 14.45
C GLY A 79 -20.47 8.33 15.01
N VAL A 80 -21.76 8.08 14.75
CA VAL A 80 -22.94 8.46 15.56
C VAL A 80 -24.06 7.50 15.12
N GLY A 81 -24.53 6.54 15.96
CA GLY A 81 -25.79 6.55 16.73
C GLY A 81 -27.05 6.73 15.86
N ASP A 82 -28.19 6.05 15.92
CA ASP A 82 -28.89 5.01 16.72
C ASP A 82 -30.22 4.70 15.91
N PRO A 83 -31.06 3.66 16.17
CA PRO A 83 -31.99 3.09 15.19
C PRO A 83 -33.34 3.83 15.11
N GLY A 84 -33.87 3.92 13.89
CA GLY A 84 -35.23 4.38 13.60
C GLY A 84 -36.10 3.22 13.14
N ASP A 85 -37.05 2.86 14.02
CA ASP A 85 -38.19 1.98 13.78
C ASP A 85 -39.10 2.53 12.67
N GLY A 86 -39.61 1.65 11.81
CA GLY A 86 -40.43 2.01 10.66
C GLY A 86 -40.97 0.80 9.93
N ASP A 87 -42.06 0.24 10.46
CA ASP A 87 -42.94 -0.76 9.86
C ASP A 87 -43.48 -0.31 8.48
N ALA A 88 -43.32 -1.13 7.44
CA ALA A 88 -44.15 -1.07 6.24
C ALA A 88 -44.15 -2.42 5.48
N VAL A 89 -45.34 -3.01 5.42
CA VAL A 89 -45.71 -4.24 4.73
C VAL A 89 -45.60 -4.11 3.20
N GLY A 90 -45.19 -5.18 2.52
CA GLY A 90 -45.23 -5.27 1.05
C GLY A 90 -44.79 -6.66 0.54
N SER A 91 -45.74 -7.38 -0.06
CA SER A 91 -45.66 -8.78 -0.52
C SER A 91 -44.50 -9.13 -1.49
N PRO A 92 -44.11 -10.42 -1.57
CA PRO A 92 -43.02 -10.89 -2.42
C PRO A 92 -43.51 -11.38 -3.79
N GLU A 93 -43.06 -10.75 -4.88
CA GLU A 93 -43.16 -11.33 -6.23
C GLU A 93 -41.82 -11.18 -6.97
N ALA A 94 -41.48 -12.23 -7.72
CA ALA A 94 -40.46 -12.38 -8.77
C ALA A 94 -38.99 -12.61 -8.37
N ARG A 95 -38.52 -13.80 -8.77
CA ARG A 95 -37.12 -14.27 -8.82
C ARG A 95 -36.45 -13.80 -10.13
N PRO A 96 -35.22 -14.25 -10.45
CA PRO A 96 -33.98 -13.48 -10.43
C PRO A 96 -33.51 -13.10 -11.84
N ASP A 97 -32.82 -11.97 -11.99
CA ASP A 97 -31.89 -11.81 -13.11
C ASP A 97 -30.51 -11.42 -12.57
N ALA A 98 -29.55 -12.28 -12.92
CA ALA A 98 -28.18 -12.20 -12.51
C ALA A 98 -27.47 -11.25 -13.46
N GLU A 99 -27.17 -10.04 -13.01
CA GLU A 99 -26.24 -9.17 -13.72
C GLU A 99 -25.04 -8.89 -12.82
N ALA A 100 -23.98 -9.66 -13.06
CA ALA A 100 -22.67 -9.43 -12.47
C ALA A 100 -22.10 -8.12 -13.02
N PRO A 101 -21.67 -7.16 -12.18
CA PRO A 101 -20.84 -6.08 -12.68
C PRO A 101 -19.43 -6.63 -12.91
N ASP A 102 -19.10 -6.84 -14.18
CA ASP A 102 -17.74 -7.03 -14.68
C ASP A 102 -16.94 -5.75 -14.41
N SER A 103 -16.53 -5.55 -13.16
CA SER A 103 -15.56 -4.54 -12.77
C SER A 103 -14.16 -5.11 -12.94
N VAL A 104 -13.79 -5.36 -14.19
CA VAL A 104 -12.38 -5.50 -14.56
C VAL A 104 -11.74 -4.13 -14.35
N LEU A 105 -11.18 -3.95 -13.16
CA LEU A 105 -10.24 -2.88 -12.86
C LEU A 105 -9.09 -3.00 -13.85
N ARG A 106 -9.18 -2.25 -14.96
CA ARG A 106 -8.10 -2.03 -15.89
C ARG A 106 -6.99 -1.29 -15.15
N LEU A 107 -6.06 -2.05 -14.58
CA LEU A 107 -4.79 -1.55 -14.10
C LEU A 107 -4.12 -0.84 -15.27
N ARG A 108 -4.03 0.49 -15.18
CA ARG A 108 -3.30 1.29 -16.15
C ARG A 108 -1.83 0.83 -16.11
N PRO A 109 -1.18 0.59 -17.26
CA PRO A 109 0.24 0.31 -17.29
C PRO A 109 0.99 1.49 -16.68
N VAL A 110 1.70 1.25 -15.57
CA VAL A 110 2.65 2.22 -15.03
C VAL A 110 3.85 2.22 -15.98
N PRO A 111 4.20 3.33 -16.65
CA PRO A 111 5.44 3.39 -17.40
C PRO A 111 6.60 3.35 -16.39
N CYS A 112 7.18 2.18 -16.22
CA CYS A 112 8.46 2.02 -15.54
C CYS A 112 9.52 2.63 -16.45
N LYS A 113 9.80 3.92 -16.30
CA LYS A 113 11.04 4.52 -16.80
C LYS A 113 12.16 4.00 -15.91
N LEU A 114 12.64 2.78 -16.21
CA LEU A 114 13.94 2.31 -15.78
C LEU A 114 14.95 3.26 -16.43
N GLN A 115 15.48 4.21 -15.66
CA GLN A 115 16.67 4.94 -16.10
C GLN A 115 17.85 3.99 -15.97
N GLU A 116 18.34 3.54 -17.11
CA GLU A 116 19.58 2.80 -17.23
C GLU A 116 20.73 3.74 -16.82
N VAL A 117 21.24 3.58 -15.60
CA VAL A 117 22.48 4.22 -15.18
C VAL A 117 23.65 3.51 -15.85
N PRO A 118 24.48 4.19 -16.66
CA PRO A 118 25.62 3.56 -17.31
C PRO A 118 26.70 3.25 -16.28
N VAL A 119 26.95 1.96 -16.05
CA VAL A 119 28.15 1.48 -15.35
C VAL A 119 29.36 1.84 -16.22
N LYS A 120 30.09 2.89 -15.83
CA LYS A 120 31.44 3.16 -16.35
C LYS A 120 32.40 2.13 -15.76
N LEU A 121 32.63 1.03 -16.46
CA LEU A 121 33.81 0.19 -16.28
C LEU A 121 35.04 1.01 -16.70
N ARG A 122 35.90 1.36 -15.74
CA ARG A 122 37.24 1.86 -16.03
C ARG A 122 38.11 0.66 -16.40
N GLY A 123 38.64 0.67 -17.62
CA GLY A 123 39.81 -0.12 -18.01
C GLY A 123 41.11 0.54 -17.56
#